data_AF-A0A2A4W4Q7-F1
#
_entry.id   AF-A0A2A4W4Q7-F1
#
_cell.length_a   1.000
_cell.length_b   1.000
_cell.length_c   1.000
_cell.angle_alpha   90.00
_cell.angle_beta   90.00
_cell.angle_gamma   90.00
#
_symmetry.space_group_name_H-M   'P 1'
#
loop_
_entity.id
_entity.type
_entity.pdbx_description
1 polymer ?
#
loop_
_entity_poly.entity_id
_entity_poly.type
_entity_poly.pdbx_seq_one_letter_code
_entity_poly.pdbx_strand_id
1 'polypeptide(L)'
;MSGITHKDAYFICRQDQGLPWKEDGAERFIGRNDGCSLYEQKISVTDTKEHSRLYRRIRVVLKTATRDGEKELCILTNLTKTSANAKLIARLYRKRWTIETAFQELESHLHSEINSLGYPRAALFGFCVALVAYNVLAVVKAALRSAYGEEKISNDVSGYYLAGHLERTYDGMMIAVPEEEWHIFKNMSEKMFADTLVQLAEKVNLAKFKKHKRGPKKRVPKRHYDPAHPHVSTAKLLKG
;
A
#
# COMPACT_ATOMS: atom_id res chain seq x y z
N MET A 1 16.89 14.30 -1.86
CA MET A 1 17.51 13.15 -1.13
C MET A 1 18.59 13.57 -0.14
N SER A 2 19.14 14.78 -0.24
CA SER A 2 20.22 15.28 0.63
C SER A 2 19.90 15.27 2.12
N GLY A 3 18.67 15.61 2.52
CA GLY A 3 18.25 15.60 3.92
C GLY A 3 18.26 14.22 4.60
N ILE A 4 18.04 13.14 3.86
CA ILE A 4 18.08 11.76 4.40
C ILE A 4 19.51 11.39 4.72
N THR A 5 20.40 11.57 3.75
CA THR A 5 21.81 11.21 3.90
C THR A 5 22.57 12.15 4.83
N HIS A 6 22.12 13.40 5.04
CA HIS A 6 22.68 14.28 6.09
C HIS A 6 22.40 13.75 7.51
N LYS A 7 21.38 12.90 7.68
CA LYS A 7 21.06 12.27 8.96
C LYS A 7 21.60 10.83 9.04
N ASP A 8 22.56 10.48 8.19
CA ASP A 8 23.12 9.12 8.06
C ASP A 8 22.05 8.02 7.91
N ALA A 9 20.89 8.38 7.36
CA ALA A 9 19.79 7.47 7.17
C ALA A 9 19.90 6.67 5.87
N TYR A 10 19.33 5.48 5.86
CA TYR A 10 19.26 4.60 4.71
C TYR A 10 17.88 4.61 4.07
N PHE A 11 17.81 4.40 2.76
CA PHE A 11 16.54 4.42 2.04
C PHE A 11 16.46 3.39 0.92
N ILE A 12 15.22 3.00 0.62
CA ILE A 12 14.82 2.32 -0.61
C ILE A 12 13.60 3.07 -1.14
N CYS A 13 13.69 3.66 -2.32
CA CYS A 13 12.60 4.46 -2.88
C CYS A 13 12.48 4.26 -4.39
N ARG A 14 11.30 4.51 -4.93
CA ARG A 14 11.08 4.54 -6.38
C ARG A 14 11.79 5.76 -6.92
N GLN A 15 12.49 5.58 -8.04
CA GLN A 15 13.03 6.70 -8.80
C GLN A 15 11.86 7.55 -9.30
N ASP A 16 11.87 8.83 -8.92
CA ASP A 16 10.96 9.82 -9.48
C ASP A 16 11.38 10.19 -10.92
N GLN A 17 10.41 10.45 -11.79
CA GLN A 17 10.70 10.77 -13.20
C GLN A 17 11.47 12.09 -13.35
N GLY A 18 11.29 13.04 -12.43
CA GLY A 18 11.96 14.34 -12.46
C GLY A 18 13.33 14.39 -11.80
N LEU A 19 13.81 13.29 -11.22
CA LEU A 19 15.09 13.29 -10.51
C LEU A 19 16.26 13.27 -11.50
N PRO A 20 17.11 14.31 -11.56
CA PRO A 20 18.30 14.28 -12.41
C PRO A 20 19.34 13.32 -11.83
N TRP A 21 19.92 12.48 -12.69
CA TRP A 21 20.99 11.55 -12.33
C TRP A 21 21.92 11.36 -13.52
N LYS A 22 23.18 10.98 -13.24
CA LYS A 22 24.18 10.63 -14.24
C LYS A 22 24.66 9.20 -14.00
N GLU A 23 24.97 8.51 -15.09
CA GLU A 23 25.55 7.17 -15.03
C GLU A 23 26.93 7.22 -14.36
N ASP A 24 27.19 6.30 -13.44
CA ASP A 24 28.50 6.10 -12.81
C ASP A 24 28.96 4.64 -13.00
N GLY A 25 29.00 4.25 -14.27
CA GLY A 25 29.35 2.90 -14.72
C GLY A 25 28.22 2.17 -15.44
N ALA A 26 28.59 1.06 -16.08
CA ALA A 26 27.68 0.27 -16.89
C ALA A 26 26.60 -0.40 -16.03
N GLU A 27 25.36 -0.39 -16.53
CA GLU A 27 24.27 -1.19 -15.99
C GLU A 27 24.58 -2.68 -16.21
N ARG A 28 24.37 -3.50 -15.17
CA ARG A 28 24.68 -4.93 -15.19
C ARG A 28 23.44 -5.74 -14.90
N PHE A 29 23.26 -6.83 -15.63
CA PHE A 29 22.22 -7.82 -15.34
C PHE A 29 22.58 -8.59 -14.06
N ILE A 30 21.65 -8.62 -13.09
CA ILE A 30 21.84 -9.26 -11.77
C ILE A 30 21.05 -10.58 -11.66
N GLY A 31 20.25 -10.91 -12.67
CA GLY A 31 19.47 -12.14 -12.74
C GLY A 31 17.97 -11.90 -12.77
N ARG A 32 17.21 -12.98 -12.57
CA ARG A 32 15.75 -12.96 -12.49
C ARG A 32 15.27 -13.21 -11.06
N ASN A 33 14.12 -12.64 -10.72
CA ASN A 33 13.42 -12.88 -9.46
C ASN A 33 11.90 -12.76 -9.68
N ASP A 34 11.11 -13.75 -9.24
CA ASP A 34 9.66 -13.80 -9.42
C ASP A 34 9.21 -13.49 -10.87
N GLY A 35 9.94 -14.01 -11.86
CA GLY A 35 9.71 -13.78 -13.29
C GLY A 35 10.09 -12.40 -13.82
N CYS A 36 10.60 -11.50 -12.96
CA CYS A 36 11.10 -10.17 -13.34
C CYS A 36 12.61 -10.23 -13.64
N SER A 37 13.07 -9.43 -14.60
CA SER A 37 14.52 -9.28 -14.88
C SER A 37 15.08 -8.08 -14.13
N LEU A 38 16.24 -8.24 -13.51
CA LEU A 38 16.84 -7.25 -12.64
C LEU A 38 18.16 -6.76 -13.20
N TYR A 39 18.31 -5.44 -13.19
CA TYR A 39 19.54 -4.75 -13.57
C TYR A 39 19.95 -3.79 -12.46
N GLU A 40 21.25 -3.61 -12.30
CA GLU A 40 21.81 -2.70 -11.31
C GLU A 40 22.89 -1.82 -11.94
N GLN A 41 22.82 -0.54 -11.62
CA GLN A 41 23.75 0.49 -12.08
C GLN A 41 24.15 1.36 -10.89
N LYS A 42 25.40 1.81 -10.86
CA LYS A 42 25.80 2.91 -10.00
C LYS A 42 25.47 4.21 -10.69
N ILE A 43 24.90 5.14 -9.95
CA ILE A 43 24.52 6.46 -10.47
C ILE A 43 25.03 7.54 -9.53
N SER A 44 25.25 8.72 -10.08
CA SER A 44 25.47 9.93 -9.30
C SER A 44 24.23 10.82 -9.38
N VAL A 45 23.83 11.40 -8.25
CA VAL A 45 22.74 12.37 -8.14
C VAL A 45 23.31 13.62 -7.50
N THR A 46 23.15 14.75 -8.20
CA THR A 46 23.59 16.05 -7.72
C THR A 46 22.42 16.78 -7.06
N ASP A 47 22.62 17.26 -5.84
CA ASP A 47 21.64 18.08 -5.14
C ASP A 47 21.67 19.55 -5.61
N THR A 48 20.68 20.35 -5.22
CA THR A 48 20.59 21.78 -5.55
C THR A 48 21.76 22.64 -5.05
N LYS A 49 22.58 22.10 -4.15
CA LYS A 49 23.83 22.70 -3.64
C LYS A 49 25.08 22.20 -4.38
N GLU A 50 24.92 21.61 -5.57
CA GLU A 50 26.01 21.02 -6.39
C GLU A 50 26.78 19.87 -5.71
N HIS A 51 26.22 19.30 -4.63
CA HIS A 51 26.80 18.14 -3.97
C HIS A 51 26.40 16.86 -4.71
N SER A 52 27.37 16.20 -5.35
CA SER A 52 27.16 14.91 -6.01
C SER A 52 27.27 13.75 -5.02
N ARG A 53 26.33 12.80 -5.09
CA ARG A 53 26.32 11.60 -4.26
C ARG A 53 26.07 10.34 -5.09
N LEU A 54 26.74 9.26 -4.72
CA LEU A 54 26.61 7.97 -5.39
C LEU A 54 25.49 7.14 -4.77
N TYR A 55 24.63 6.60 -5.63
CA TYR A 55 23.56 5.68 -5.26
C TYR A 55 23.57 4.45 -6.16
N ARG A 56 22.83 3.42 -5.73
CA ARG A 56 22.53 2.26 -6.56
C ARG A 56 21.15 2.45 -7.18
N ARG A 57 21.08 2.31 -8.49
CA ARG A 57 19.85 2.24 -9.27
C ARG A 57 19.58 0.79 -9.64
N ILE A 58 18.44 0.28 -9.22
CA ILE A 58 17.98 -1.08 -9.50
C ILE A 58 16.78 -0.97 -10.42
N ARG A 59 16.92 -1.44 -11.66
CA ARG A 59 15.84 -1.48 -12.64
C ARG A 59 15.23 -2.88 -12.68
N VAL A 60 13.92 -2.93 -12.49
CA VAL A 60 13.11 -4.15 -12.45
C VAL A 60 12.21 -4.15 -13.67
N VAL A 61 12.46 -5.06 -14.60
CA VAL A 61 11.59 -5.31 -15.75
C VAL A 61 10.50 -6.29 -15.31
N LEU A 62 9.26 -5.82 -15.25
CA LEU A 62 8.11 -6.56 -14.77
C LEU A 62 7.60 -7.54 -15.82
N LYS A 63 7.23 -8.75 -15.38
CA LYS A 63 6.58 -9.76 -16.24
C LYS A 63 5.23 -9.27 -16.76
N THR A 64 4.45 -8.64 -15.90
CA THR A 64 3.14 -8.06 -16.19
C THR A 64 3.22 -6.56 -15.95
N ALA A 65 2.64 -5.77 -16.85
CA ALA A 65 2.60 -4.32 -16.70
C ALA A 65 1.83 -3.92 -15.42
N THR A 66 2.16 -2.77 -14.86
CA THR A 66 1.36 -2.15 -13.79
C THR A 66 -0.03 -1.78 -14.30
N ARG A 67 -0.95 -1.40 -13.40
CA ARG A 67 -2.29 -0.92 -13.76
C ARG A 67 -2.26 0.24 -14.77
N ASP A 68 -1.21 1.06 -14.72
CA ASP A 68 -1.00 2.21 -15.60
C ASP A 68 -0.22 1.85 -16.88
N GLY A 69 0.10 0.57 -17.08
CA GLY A 69 0.77 0.06 -18.29
C GLY A 69 2.30 0.08 -18.22
N GLU A 70 2.91 0.50 -17.11
CA GLU A 70 4.37 0.55 -16.98
C GLU A 70 4.95 -0.87 -16.86
N LYS A 71 6.01 -1.16 -17.62
CA LYS A 71 6.71 -2.45 -17.57
C LYS A 71 8.03 -2.40 -16.80
N GLU A 72 8.40 -1.23 -16.31
CA GLU A 72 9.66 -1.02 -15.61
C GLU A 72 9.44 -0.27 -14.29
N LEU A 73 10.16 -0.72 -13.28
CA LEU A 73 10.23 -0.08 -11.97
C LEU A 73 11.70 0.19 -11.66
N CYS A 74 12.05 1.47 -11.52
CA CYS A 74 13.39 1.89 -11.12
C CYS A 74 13.40 2.24 -9.63
N ILE A 75 14.35 1.69 -8.89
CA ILE A 75 14.49 1.85 -7.44
C ILE A 75 15.86 2.46 -7.15
N LEU A 76 15.90 3.45 -6.26
CA LEU A 76 17.12 4.07 -5.78
C LEU A 76 17.36 3.73 -4.30
N THR A 77 18.62 3.51 -3.96
CA THR A 77 19.05 3.18 -2.60
C THR A 77 20.51 3.57 -2.34
N ASN A 78 20.80 3.98 -1.11
CA ASN A 78 22.16 4.16 -0.58
C ASN A 78 22.64 2.95 0.25
N LEU A 79 21.87 1.85 0.32
CA LEU A 79 22.31 0.63 0.99
C LEU A 79 23.45 -0.03 0.23
N THR A 80 24.42 -0.60 0.95
CA THR A 80 25.50 -1.38 0.34
C THR A 80 24.98 -2.73 -0.16
N LYS A 81 25.75 -3.38 -1.05
CA LYS A 81 25.41 -4.72 -1.55
C LYS A 81 25.40 -5.79 -0.45
N THR A 82 26.24 -5.62 0.57
CA THR A 82 26.34 -6.52 1.72
C THR A 82 25.13 -6.39 2.64
N SER A 83 24.68 -5.17 2.93
CA SER A 83 23.48 -4.95 3.76
C SER A 83 22.20 -5.40 3.04
N ALA A 84 22.07 -5.11 1.75
CA ALA A 84 20.93 -5.55 0.96
C ALA A 84 21.28 -5.66 -0.53
N ASN A 85 21.22 -6.87 -1.07
CA ASN A 85 21.44 -7.10 -2.50
C ASN A 85 20.23 -6.64 -3.34
N ALA A 86 20.44 -6.43 -4.65
CA ALA A 86 19.40 -5.91 -5.54
C ALA A 86 18.16 -6.81 -5.63
N LYS A 87 18.32 -8.14 -5.53
CA LYS A 87 17.19 -9.09 -5.56
C LYS A 87 16.28 -8.92 -4.34
N LEU A 88 16.87 -8.79 -3.15
CA LEU A 88 16.15 -8.54 -1.90
C LEU A 88 15.41 -7.20 -1.96
N ILE A 89 16.12 -6.14 -2.35
CA ILE A 89 15.55 -4.80 -2.47
C ILE A 89 14.37 -4.78 -3.43
N ALA A 90 14.52 -5.34 -4.63
CA ALA A 90 13.44 -5.40 -5.62
C ALA A 90 12.21 -6.18 -5.09
N ARG A 91 12.43 -7.30 -4.40
CA ARG A 91 11.35 -8.10 -3.81
C ARG A 91 10.61 -7.33 -2.72
N LEU A 92 11.34 -6.72 -1.79
CA LEU A 92 10.74 -5.94 -0.69
C LEU A 92 9.99 -4.72 -1.22
N TYR A 93 10.60 -3.97 -2.15
CA TYR A 93 9.99 -2.76 -2.67
C TYR A 93 8.70 -3.03 -3.45
N ARG A 94 8.63 -4.16 -4.18
CA ARG A 94 7.38 -4.59 -4.85
C ARG A 94 6.25 -4.91 -3.87
N LYS A 95 6.56 -5.29 -2.62
CA LYS A 95 5.56 -5.50 -1.56
C LYS A 95 5.12 -4.19 -0.87
N ARG A 96 5.72 -3.03 -1.20
CA ARG A 96 5.32 -1.74 -0.62
C ARG A 96 3.84 -1.40 -0.86
N TRP A 97 3.29 -1.82 -1.99
CA TRP A 97 1.85 -1.65 -2.30
C TRP A 97 0.92 -2.29 -1.26
N THR A 98 1.38 -3.31 -0.53
CA THR A 98 0.62 -3.90 0.58
C THR A 98 0.36 -2.86 1.68
N ILE A 99 1.34 -1.99 1.95
CA ILE A 99 1.19 -0.91 2.93
C ILE A 99 0.20 0.14 2.40
N GLU A 100 0.35 0.59 1.15
CA GLU A 100 -0.58 1.57 0.57
C GLU A 100 -2.01 1.05 0.53
N THR A 101 -2.19 -0.24 0.24
CA THR A 101 -3.52 -0.88 0.27
C THR A 101 -4.09 -0.91 1.70
N ALA A 102 -3.26 -1.18 2.71
CA ALA A 102 -3.66 -1.09 4.11
C ALA A 102 -4.12 0.33 4.50
N PHE A 103 -3.36 1.36 4.09
CA PHE A 103 -3.73 2.77 4.30
C PHE A 103 -5.02 3.17 3.59
N GLN A 104 -5.25 2.68 2.36
CA GLN A 104 -6.52 2.91 1.66
C GLN A 104 -7.71 2.30 2.41
N GLU A 105 -7.54 1.10 2.97
CA GLU A 105 -8.59 0.44 3.76
C GLU A 105 -8.83 1.14 5.11
N LEU A 106 -7.79 1.66 5.75
CA LEU A 106 -7.88 2.47 6.97
C LEU A 106 -8.70 3.74 6.75
N GLU A 107 -8.36 4.50 5.70
CA GLU A 107 -9.06 5.74 5.35
C GLU A 107 -10.52 5.46 4.94
N SER A 108 -10.73 4.45 4.10
CA SER A 108 -12.04 4.21 3.47
C SER A 108 -13.04 3.51 4.37
N HIS A 109 -12.60 2.73 5.37
CA HIS A 109 -13.49 1.81 6.09
C HIS A 109 -13.40 1.91 7.61
N LEU A 110 -12.28 2.43 8.15
CA LEU A 110 -12.05 2.51 9.58
C LEU A 110 -12.03 3.96 10.09
N HIS A 111 -12.40 4.92 9.24
CA HIS A 111 -12.48 6.35 9.56
C HIS A 111 -11.21 6.86 10.29
N SER A 112 -10.03 6.45 9.81
CA SER A 112 -8.75 6.77 10.47
C SER A 112 -8.46 8.27 10.56
N GLU A 113 -9.19 9.09 9.79
CA GLU A 113 -9.17 10.55 9.84
C GLU A 113 -10.54 11.08 10.30
N ILE A 114 -10.69 11.24 11.62
CA ILE A 114 -11.94 11.77 12.20
C ILE A 114 -11.92 13.30 12.05
N ASN A 115 -12.72 13.82 11.11
CA ASN A 115 -12.79 15.24 10.74
C ASN A 115 -13.03 16.21 11.92
N SER A 116 -13.64 15.75 13.01
CA SER A 116 -14.03 16.59 14.16
C SER A 116 -12.99 16.63 15.29
N LEU A 117 -11.89 15.88 15.21
CA LEU A 117 -10.85 15.91 16.23
C LEU A 117 -9.87 17.08 16.00
N GLY A 118 -10.28 18.28 16.42
CA GLY A 118 -9.47 19.50 16.32
C GLY A 118 -8.19 19.54 17.16
N TYR A 119 -7.87 18.47 17.89
CA TYR A 119 -6.69 18.35 18.74
C TYR A 119 -5.70 17.32 18.19
N PRO A 120 -4.44 17.70 17.86
CA PRO A 120 -3.47 16.79 17.22
C PRO A 120 -3.23 15.48 17.99
N ARG A 121 -3.25 15.52 19.33
CA ARG A 121 -3.10 14.31 20.16
C ARG A 121 -4.29 13.35 20.02
N ALA A 122 -5.51 13.89 19.92
CA ALA A 122 -6.70 13.08 19.75
C ALA A 122 -6.76 12.47 18.35
N ALA A 123 -6.39 13.23 17.32
CA ALA A 123 -6.27 12.72 15.95
C ALA A 123 -5.25 11.57 15.85
N LEU A 124 -4.08 11.71 16.47
CA LEU A 124 -3.07 10.65 16.52
C LEU A 124 -3.60 9.41 17.25
N PHE A 125 -4.29 9.59 18.37
CA PHE A 125 -4.90 8.47 19.09
C PHE A 125 -5.94 7.73 18.24
N GLY A 126 -6.86 8.46 17.60
CA GLY A 126 -7.87 7.88 16.70
C GLY A 126 -7.24 7.10 15.55
N PHE A 127 -6.19 7.65 14.95
CA PHE A 127 -5.41 6.97 13.91
C PHE A 127 -4.76 5.67 14.43
N CYS A 128 -4.16 5.68 15.63
CA CYS A 128 -3.59 4.48 16.24
C CYS A 128 -4.65 3.41 16.54
N VAL A 129 -5.84 3.79 16.99
CA VAL A 129 -6.96 2.86 17.19
C VAL A 129 -7.39 2.23 15.88
N ALA A 130 -7.49 3.02 14.80
CA ALA A 130 -7.79 2.51 13.47
C ALA A 130 -6.73 1.49 12.99
N LEU A 131 -5.45 1.72 13.28
CA LEU A 131 -4.38 0.75 12.98
C LEU A 131 -4.57 -0.59 13.72
N VAL A 132 -4.96 -0.56 15.00
CA VAL A 132 -5.23 -1.78 15.76
C VAL A 132 -6.46 -2.50 15.19
N ALA A 133 -7.53 -1.77 14.88
CA ALA A 133 -8.72 -2.33 14.23
C ALA A 133 -8.39 -2.97 12.87
N TYR A 134 -7.49 -2.34 12.10
CA TYR A 134 -7.00 -2.90 10.85
C TYR A 134 -6.28 -4.23 11.05
N ASN A 135 -5.47 -4.38 12.10
CA ASN A 135 -4.81 -5.66 12.38
C ASN A 135 -5.84 -6.78 12.61
N VAL A 136 -6.93 -6.49 13.33
CA VAL A 136 -8.04 -7.45 13.50
C VAL A 136 -8.66 -7.82 12.16
N LEU A 137 -8.97 -6.82 11.31
CA LEU A 137 -9.50 -7.06 9.97
C LEU A 137 -8.53 -7.86 9.08
N ALA A 138 -7.22 -7.62 9.23
CA ALA A 138 -6.18 -8.34 8.50
C ALA A 138 -6.12 -9.82 8.90
N VAL A 139 -6.33 -10.15 10.19
CA VAL A 139 -6.45 -11.54 10.66
C VAL A 139 -7.70 -12.21 10.07
N VAL A 140 -8.85 -11.54 10.08
CA VAL A 140 -10.08 -12.05 9.44
C VAL A 140 -9.86 -12.32 7.95
N LYS A 141 -9.23 -11.37 7.24
CA LYS A 141 -8.87 -11.57 5.82
C LYS A 141 -7.85 -12.69 5.63
N ALA A 142 -6.91 -12.90 6.55
CA ALA A 142 -5.96 -14.00 6.48
C ALA A 142 -6.67 -15.36 6.61
N ALA A 143 -7.60 -15.50 7.55
CA ALA A 143 -8.41 -16.72 7.70
C ALA A 143 -9.24 -17.00 6.44
N LEU A 144 -9.92 -15.98 5.90
CA LEU A 144 -10.68 -16.09 4.65
C LEU A 144 -9.78 -16.49 3.45
N ARG A 145 -8.57 -15.94 3.37
CA ARG A 145 -7.60 -16.30 2.32
C ARG A 145 -7.10 -17.73 2.46
N SER A 146 -6.95 -18.21 3.68
CA SER A 146 -6.60 -19.60 3.95
C SER A 146 -7.70 -20.55 3.47
N ALA A 147 -8.97 -20.22 3.73
CA ALA A 147 -10.11 -21.04 3.36
C ALA A 147 -10.44 -21.00 1.85
N TYR A 148 -10.32 -19.84 1.19
CA TYR A 148 -10.84 -19.62 -0.16
C TYR A 148 -9.81 -19.18 -1.21
N GLY A 149 -8.55 -19.00 -0.81
CA GLY A 149 -7.45 -18.56 -1.67
C GLY A 149 -7.28 -17.04 -1.73
N GLU A 150 -6.02 -16.60 -1.87
CA GLU A 150 -5.62 -15.19 -1.94
C GLU A 150 -6.34 -14.42 -3.06
N GLU A 151 -6.37 -14.98 -4.27
CA GLU A 151 -6.91 -14.30 -5.44
C GLU A 151 -8.40 -13.97 -5.28
N LYS A 152 -9.19 -14.92 -4.78
CA LYS A 152 -10.64 -14.76 -4.61
C LYS A 152 -10.95 -13.69 -3.58
N ILE A 153 -10.30 -13.74 -2.41
CA ILE A 153 -10.56 -12.78 -1.33
C ILE A 153 -10.11 -11.37 -1.74
N SER A 154 -8.90 -11.23 -2.29
CA SER A 154 -8.37 -9.93 -2.69
C SER A 154 -9.21 -9.26 -3.80
N ASN A 155 -9.76 -10.04 -4.74
CA ASN A 155 -10.54 -9.50 -5.85
C ASN A 155 -12.03 -9.29 -5.54
N ASP A 156 -12.62 -10.14 -4.70
CA ASP A 156 -14.07 -10.20 -4.57
C ASP A 156 -14.58 -9.77 -3.20
N VAL A 157 -13.78 -9.76 -2.13
CA VAL A 157 -14.29 -9.43 -0.77
C VAL A 157 -14.04 -7.97 -0.39
N SER A 158 -15.11 -7.25 -0.10
CA SER A 158 -15.11 -5.83 0.27
C SER A 158 -14.82 -5.65 1.76
N GLY A 159 -13.73 -4.95 2.09
CA GLY A 159 -13.43 -4.54 3.46
C GLY A 159 -14.53 -3.67 4.07
N TYR A 160 -15.14 -2.79 3.26
CA TYR A 160 -16.28 -1.95 3.66
C TYR A 160 -17.45 -2.77 4.19
N TYR A 161 -17.88 -3.80 3.45
CA TYR A 161 -19.02 -4.61 3.86
C TYR A 161 -18.72 -5.48 5.07
N LEU A 162 -17.47 -5.94 5.23
CA LEU A 162 -17.03 -6.62 6.45
C LEU A 162 -17.11 -5.70 7.66
N ALA A 163 -16.52 -4.50 7.57
CA ALA A 163 -16.53 -3.52 8.66
C ALA A 163 -17.95 -3.13 9.06
N GLY A 164 -18.79 -2.76 8.08
CA GLY A 164 -20.18 -2.40 8.35
C GLY A 164 -21.06 -3.58 8.79
N HIS A 165 -20.69 -4.83 8.50
CA HIS A 165 -21.37 -5.99 9.09
C HIS A 165 -21.01 -6.12 10.57
N LEU A 166 -19.73 -6.00 10.92
CA LEU A 166 -19.28 -6.05 12.32
C LEU A 166 -20.00 -4.99 13.16
N GLU A 167 -20.05 -3.74 12.68
CA GLU A 167 -20.75 -2.63 13.35
C GLU A 167 -22.23 -2.95 13.62
N ARG A 168 -22.94 -3.57 12.65
CA ARG A 168 -24.37 -3.87 12.79
C ARG A 168 -24.68 -5.12 13.60
N THR A 169 -23.74 -6.07 13.67
CA THR A 169 -23.98 -7.35 14.36
C THR A 169 -23.43 -7.40 15.78
N TYR A 170 -22.50 -6.51 16.14
CA TYR A 170 -21.83 -6.54 17.43
C TYR A 170 -22.81 -6.51 18.60
N ASP A 171 -23.71 -5.52 18.65
CA ASP A 171 -24.64 -5.37 19.78
C ASP A 171 -25.57 -6.58 19.92
N GLY A 172 -26.11 -7.08 18.81
CA GLY A 172 -26.95 -8.28 18.82
C GLY A 172 -26.20 -9.52 19.28
N MET A 173 -24.92 -9.63 18.93
CA MET A 173 -24.05 -10.72 19.37
C MET A 173 -23.74 -10.64 20.86
N MET A 174 -23.47 -9.45 21.39
CA MET A 174 -23.22 -9.23 22.82
C MET A 174 -24.46 -9.47 23.68
N ILE A 175 -25.67 -9.34 23.11
CA ILE A 175 -26.92 -9.74 23.78
C ILE A 175 -27.13 -11.26 23.72
N ALA A 176 -26.80 -11.88 22.59
CA ALA A 176 -27.10 -13.30 22.36
C ALA A 176 -26.07 -14.26 22.98
N VAL A 177 -24.83 -13.82 23.19
CA VAL A 177 -23.71 -14.64 23.69
C VAL A 177 -23.22 -14.08 25.03
N PRO A 178 -23.42 -14.81 26.15
CA PRO A 178 -22.92 -14.42 27.46
C PRO A 178 -21.40 -14.20 27.48
N GLU A 179 -20.91 -13.38 28.42
CA GLU A 179 -19.49 -13.04 28.53
C GLU A 179 -18.60 -14.28 28.75
N GLU A 180 -19.10 -15.24 29.51
CA GLU A 180 -18.37 -16.45 29.90
C GLU A 180 -18.01 -17.34 28.70
N GLU A 181 -18.86 -17.35 27.67
CA GLU A 181 -18.64 -18.12 26.44
C GLU A 181 -17.45 -17.59 25.62
N TRP A 182 -17.03 -16.34 25.85
CA TRP A 182 -15.84 -15.78 25.19
C TRP A 182 -14.53 -16.22 25.85
N HIS A 183 -14.56 -16.74 27.08
CA HIS A 183 -13.34 -17.13 27.81
C HIS A 183 -12.59 -18.29 27.16
N ILE A 184 -13.25 -19.11 26.34
CA ILE A 184 -12.61 -20.21 25.62
C ILE A 184 -11.46 -19.69 24.74
N PHE A 185 -11.61 -18.52 24.12
CA PHE A 185 -10.59 -17.96 23.22
C PHE A 185 -9.36 -17.45 23.97
N LYS A 186 -9.50 -17.05 25.24
CA LYS A 186 -8.40 -16.57 26.08
C LYS A 186 -7.39 -17.68 26.40
N ASN A 187 -7.86 -18.93 26.51
CA ASN A 187 -7.05 -20.07 26.93
C ASN A 187 -6.59 -20.94 25.74
N MET A 188 -7.01 -20.61 24.51
CA MET A 188 -6.56 -21.33 23.32
C MET A 188 -5.08 -21.08 23.04
N SER A 189 -4.38 -22.12 22.57
CA SER A 189 -3.07 -21.92 21.93
C SER A 189 -3.23 -21.16 20.62
N GLU A 190 -2.17 -20.48 20.17
CA GLU A 190 -2.15 -19.75 18.90
C GLU A 190 -2.59 -20.63 17.72
N LYS A 191 -2.14 -21.89 17.70
CA LYS A 191 -2.50 -22.85 16.65
C LYS A 191 -4.00 -23.17 16.68
N MET A 192 -4.55 -23.49 17.85
CA MET A 192 -5.98 -23.78 17.99
C MET A 192 -6.83 -22.57 17.58
N PHE A 193 -6.42 -21.37 18.01
CA PHE A 193 -7.11 -20.15 17.65
C PHE A 193 -7.09 -19.91 16.13
N ALA A 194 -5.94 -20.10 15.47
CA ALA A 194 -5.84 -20.00 14.02
C ALA A 194 -6.72 -21.04 13.30
N ASP A 195 -6.71 -22.29 13.76
CA ASP A 195 -7.54 -23.36 13.19
C ASP A 195 -9.04 -23.04 13.35
N THR A 196 -9.46 -22.53 14.52
CA THR A 196 -10.83 -22.07 14.76
C THR A 196 -11.22 -20.92 13.83
N LEU A 197 -10.34 -19.93 13.64
CA LEU A 197 -10.60 -18.83 12.72
C LEU A 197 -10.82 -19.31 11.27
N VAL A 198 -10.04 -20.30 10.82
CA VAL A 198 -10.23 -20.90 9.49
C VAL A 198 -11.55 -21.66 9.39
N GLN A 199 -11.91 -22.46 10.41
CA GLN A 199 -13.20 -23.17 10.45
C GLN A 199 -14.40 -22.21 10.44
N LEU A 200 -14.28 -21.07 11.14
CA LEU A 200 -15.31 -20.03 11.10
C LEU A 200 -15.34 -19.34 9.73
N ALA A 201 -14.18 -19.08 9.14
CA ALA A 201 -14.07 -18.49 7.81
C ALA A 201 -14.77 -19.34 6.74
N GLU A 202 -14.67 -20.67 6.80
CA GLU A 202 -15.35 -21.60 5.88
C GLU A 202 -16.88 -21.51 5.92
N LYS A 203 -17.45 -21.00 7.03
CA LYS A 203 -18.90 -20.80 7.20
C LYS A 203 -19.38 -19.43 6.71
N VAL A 204 -18.47 -18.56 6.28
CA VAL A 204 -18.82 -17.21 5.84
C VAL A 204 -19.50 -17.24 4.47
N ASN A 205 -20.68 -16.63 4.38
CA ASN A 205 -21.32 -16.40 3.09
C ASN A 205 -20.66 -15.22 2.36
N LEU A 206 -19.62 -15.50 1.57
CA LEU A 206 -18.86 -14.51 0.80
C LEU A 206 -19.71 -13.65 -0.15
N ALA A 207 -20.86 -14.15 -0.62
CA ALA A 207 -21.72 -13.40 -1.54
C ALA A 207 -22.24 -12.10 -0.93
N LYS A 208 -22.43 -12.06 0.41
CA LYS A 208 -22.85 -10.86 1.14
C LYS A 208 -21.80 -9.76 1.20
N PHE A 209 -20.53 -10.10 0.94
CA PHE A 209 -19.39 -9.19 1.07
C PHE A 209 -18.78 -8.84 -0.28
N LYS A 210 -19.47 -9.11 -1.39
CA LYS A 210 -18.89 -8.97 -2.72
C LYS A 210 -18.58 -7.51 -3.08
N LYS A 211 -17.39 -7.24 -3.61
CA LYS A 211 -17.03 -5.94 -4.20
C LYS A 211 -17.89 -5.66 -5.42
N HIS A 212 -18.42 -4.45 -5.51
CA HIS A 212 -18.99 -3.94 -6.76
C HIS A 212 -17.85 -3.47 -7.67
N LYS A 213 -17.56 -4.27 -8.70
CA LYS A 213 -16.53 -3.92 -9.69
C LYS A 213 -17.05 -2.77 -10.54
N ARG A 214 -16.46 -1.58 -10.40
CA ARG A 214 -16.70 -0.46 -11.30
C ARG A 214 -16.06 -0.77 -12.65
N GLY A 215 -16.82 -0.61 -13.75
CA GLY A 215 -16.27 -0.72 -15.09
C GLY A 215 -15.13 0.29 -15.34
N PRO A 216 -14.37 0.14 -16.44
CA PRO A 216 -13.29 1.04 -16.80
C PRO A 216 -13.74 2.50 -16.74
N LYS A 217 -12.90 3.39 -16.18
CA LYS A 217 -13.19 4.83 -16.15
C LYS A 217 -13.41 5.29 -17.59
N LYS A 218 -14.59 5.83 -17.89
CA LYS A 218 -14.87 6.42 -19.20
C LYS A 218 -13.80 7.47 -19.49
N ARG A 219 -13.18 7.38 -20.67
CA ARG A 219 -12.18 8.38 -21.09
C ARG A 219 -12.88 9.74 -21.09
N VAL A 220 -12.34 10.68 -20.32
CA VAL A 220 -12.79 12.06 -20.38
C VAL A 220 -12.47 12.56 -21.78
N PRO A 221 -13.44 13.16 -22.52
CA PRO A 221 -13.13 13.76 -23.82
C PRO A 221 -11.98 14.75 -23.66
N LYS A 222 -11.08 14.79 -24.64
CA LYS A 222 -9.98 15.77 -24.63
C LYS A 222 -10.61 17.16 -24.52
N ARG A 223 -10.16 17.94 -23.53
CA ARG A 223 -10.59 19.33 -23.40
C ARG A 223 -10.23 20.07 -24.68
N HIS A 224 -11.23 20.62 -25.35
CA HIS A 224 -11.01 21.49 -26.50
C HIS A 224 -10.49 22.83 -25.97
N TYR A 225 -9.29 23.23 -26.39
CA TYR A 225 -8.79 24.57 -26.10
C TYR A 225 -9.48 25.53 -27.07
N ASP A 226 -10.34 26.39 -26.54
CA ASP A 226 -10.92 27.51 -27.29
C ASP A 226 -10.03 28.75 -27.09
N PRO A 227 -9.34 29.25 -28.13
CA PRO A 227 -8.55 30.47 -28.05
C PRO A 227 -9.37 31.71 -27.71
N ALA A 228 -10.68 31.73 -28.01
CA ALA A 228 -11.58 32.84 -27.68
C ALA A 228 -12.02 32.82 -26.21
N HIS A 229 -12.01 31.64 -25.57
CA HIS A 229 -12.38 31.44 -24.17
C HIS A 229 -11.32 30.60 -23.44
N PRO A 230 -10.09 31.12 -23.29
CA PRO A 230 -9.04 30.38 -22.63
C PRO A 230 -9.39 30.15 -21.16
N HIS A 231 -9.28 28.91 -20.69
CA HIS A 231 -9.46 28.59 -19.28
C HIS A 231 -8.30 29.17 -18.46
N VAL A 232 -8.46 30.39 -17.96
CA VAL A 232 -7.50 31.08 -17.11
C VAL A 232 -7.83 30.83 -15.64
N SER A 233 -6.80 30.57 -14.84
CA SER A 233 -6.95 30.53 -13.38
C SER A 233 -7.33 31.92 -12.87
N THR A 234 -8.31 32.00 -11.97
CA THR A 234 -8.68 33.23 -11.25
C THR A 234 -7.48 33.90 -10.58
N ALA A 235 -6.51 33.11 -10.10
CA ALA A 235 -5.26 33.66 -9.53
C ALA A 235 -4.38 34.39 -10.56
N LYS A 236 -4.47 34.02 -11.84
CA LYS A 236 -3.78 34.70 -12.95
C LYS A 236 -4.48 35.99 -13.35
N LEU A 237 -5.82 36.01 -13.33
CA LEU A 237 -6.62 37.20 -13.59
C LEU A 237 -6.44 38.29 -12.54
N LEU A 238 -6.21 37.91 -11.28
CA LEU A 238 -6.04 38.86 -10.17
C LEU A 238 -4.60 39.40 -10.02
N LYS A 239 -3.62 38.87 -10.75
CA LYS A 239 -2.21 39.25 -10.61
C LYS A 239 -1.69 40.26 -11.62
N GLY A 240 -2.48 40.64 -12.64
CA GLY A 240 -2.08 41.62 -13.66
C GLY A 240 -0.94 41.13 -14.55
#